data_AF-A0A6N4TIR7-F1
#
_entry.id   AF-A0A6N4TIR7-F1
#
_cell.length_a   1.000
_cell.length_b   1.000
_cell.length_c   1.000
_cell.angle_alpha   90.00
_cell.angle_beta   90.00
_cell.angle_gamma   90.00
#
_symmetry.space_group_name_H-M   'P 1'
#
loop_
_entity.id
_entity.type
_entity.pdbx_description
1 polymer ?
#
loop_
_entity_poly.entity_id
_entity_poly.type
_entity_poly.pdbx_seq_one_letter_code
_entity_poly.pdbx_strand_id
1 'polypeptide(L)'
;MKRMEFSVIRKQFKYFGNDGFPKYDYRKEIVNGEVFRYGGLEFGIYRTMHLSDTRRKYDYVLVDLFTGIALSTAGRKIALLSEVTDSSEIFEKIDHLRKNWKTGGENCNVKERIDKRNV
;
A
#
# COMPACT_ATOMS: atom_id res chain seq x y z
N MET A 1 11.02 4.87 -15.10
CA MET A 1 10.25 5.01 -13.83
C MET A 1 10.86 6.16 -13.05
N LYS A 2 10.05 7.02 -12.42
CA LYS A 2 10.57 8.16 -11.63
C LYS A 2 10.70 7.75 -10.17
N ARG A 3 11.78 8.13 -9.50
CA ARG A 3 11.92 7.89 -8.06
C ARG A 3 11.35 9.06 -7.26
N MET A 4 10.49 8.76 -6.29
CA MET A 4 9.88 9.77 -5.41
C MET A 4 9.32 9.15 -4.14
N GLU A 5 8.95 10.02 -3.21
CA GLU A 5 8.23 9.64 -2.01
C GLU A 5 6.73 9.52 -2.28
N PHE A 6 6.10 8.50 -1.71
CA PHE A 6 4.66 8.31 -1.75
C PHE A 6 4.15 7.65 -0.48
N SER A 7 2.85 7.81 -0.24
CA SER A 7 2.19 7.23 0.93
C SER A 7 1.78 5.78 0.67
N VAL A 8 1.96 4.93 1.67
CA VAL A 8 1.44 3.56 1.69
C VAL A 8 0.66 3.30 2.97
N ILE A 9 -0.27 2.36 2.92
CA ILE A 9 -1.03 1.89 4.07
C ILE A 9 -0.44 0.56 4.52
N ARG A 10 0.11 0.54 5.73
CA ARG A 10 0.67 -0.65 6.35
C ARG A 10 -0.30 -1.22 7.37
N LYS A 11 -0.54 -2.52 7.27
CA LYS A 11 -1.36 -3.29 8.19
C LYS A 11 -0.46 -3.82 9.32
N GLN A 12 -0.68 -3.36 10.54
CA GLN A 12 0.06 -3.78 11.72
C GLN A 12 -0.84 -4.64 12.61
N PHE A 13 -0.37 -5.83 12.97
CA PHE A 13 -1.09 -6.68 13.92
C PHE A 13 -1.21 -5.96 15.27
N LYS A 14 -2.39 -6.07 15.89
CA LYS A 14 -2.67 -5.45 17.18
C LYS A 14 -2.93 -6.50 18.25
N TYR A 15 -3.98 -7.29 18.08
CA TYR A 15 -4.40 -8.35 19.02
C TYR A 15 -5.38 -9.33 18.35
N PHE A 16 -5.64 -10.48 18.97
CA PHE A 16 -6.75 -11.36 18.59
C PHE A 16 -8.01 -10.92 19.33
N GLY A 17 -9.09 -10.67 18.61
CA GLY A 17 -10.38 -10.34 19.22
C GLY A 17 -10.97 -11.52 19.99
N ASN A 18 -12.01 -11.23 20.80
CA ASN A 18 -12.75 -12.27 21.52
C ASN A 18 -13.47 -13.26 20.58
N ASP A 19 -13.59 -12.89 19.31
CA ASP A 19 -14.08 -13.71 18.20
C ASP A 19 -13.00 -14.66 17.63
N GLY A 20 -11.78 -14.63 18.18
CA GLY A 20 -10.63 -15.40 17.70
C GLY A 20 -9.99 -14.86 16.43
N PHE A 21 -10.52 -13.75 15.87
CA PHE A 21 -10.01 -13.19 14.62
C PHE A 21 -8.94 -12.12 14.89
N PRO A 22 -7.83 -12.10 14.10
CA PRO A 22 -6.79 -11.10 14.26
C PRO A 22 -7.31 -9.71 13.89
N LYS A 23 -7.10 -8.74 14.78
CA LYS A 23 -7.39 -7.32 14.58
C LYS A 23 -6.11 -6.58 14.27
N TYR A 24 -6.22 -5.59 13.39
CA TYR A 24 -5.08 -4.85 12.85
C TYR A 24 -5.34 -3.36 12.90
N ASP A 25 -4.29 -2.59 13.19
CA ASP A 25 -4.27 -1.16 12.96
C ASP A 25 -3.73 -0.87 11.55
N TYR A 26 -4.29 0.14 10.90
CA TYR A 26 -3.86 0.60 9.59
C TYR A 26 -3.15 1.94 9.77
N ARG A 27 -1.89 2.02 9.34
CA ARG A 27 -1.07 3.23 9.47
C ARG A 27 -0.62 3.70 8.10
N LYS A 28 -0.62 5.02 7.93
CA LYS A 28 -0.05 5.67 6.75
C LYS A 28 1.45 5.88 6.98
N GLU A 29 2.26 5.36 6.07
CA GLU A 29 3.72 5.51 6.09
C GLU A 29 4.16 6.18 4.78
N ILE A 30 5.22 7.00 4.83
CA ILE A 30 5.87 7.55 3.63
C ILE A 30 7.05 6.64 3.27
N VAL A 31 7.10 6.22 2.02
CA VAL A 31 8.19 5.39 1.48
C VAL A 31 8.78 6.05 0.25
N ASN A 32 10.05 5.75 -0.02
CA ASN A 32 10.75 6.19 -1.22
C ASN A 32 10.84 5.01 -2.21
N GLY A 33 10.30 5.19 -3.42
CA GLY A 33 10.22 4.14 -4.42
C GLY A 33 10.13 4.65 -5.85
N GLU A 34 9.95 3.73 -6.78
CA GLU A 34 9.77 4.00 -8.21
C GLU A 34 8.28 4.09 -8.54
N VAL A 35 7.87 5.13 -9.25
CA VAL A 35 6.51 5.36 -9.71
C VAL A 35 6.41 5.21 -11.22
N PHE A 36 5.30 4.63 -11.69
CA PHE A 36 4.99 4.45 -13.09
C PHE A 36 3.49 4.41 -13.36
N ARG A 37 3.10 4.56 -14.62
CA ARG A 37 1.73 4.47 -15.09
C ARG A 37 1.57 3.28 -16.03
N TYR A 38 0.46 2.55 -15.89
CA TYR A 38 0.09 1.46 -16.79
C TYR A 38 -1.45 1.30 -16.79
N GLY A 39 -2.06 1.07 -17.96
CA GLY A 39 -3.51 0.88 -18.06
C GLY A 39 -4.36 2.01 -17.47
N GLY A 40 -3.88 3.26 -17.50
CA GLY A 40 -4.56 4.41 -16.88
C GLY A 40 -4.45 4.48 -15.35
N LEU A 41 -3.72 3.56 -14.72
CA LEU A 41 -3.49 3.51 -13.27
C LEU A 41 -2.07 3.95 -12.92
N GLU A 42 -1.92 4.45 -11.69
CA GLU A 42 -0.63 4.85 -11.12
C GLU A 42 -0.17 3.86 -10.06
N PHE A 43 1.06 3.38 -10.23
CA PHE A 43 1.66 2.35 -9.40
C PHE A 43 2.95 2.83 -8.78
N GLY A 44 3.20 2.35 -7.55
CA GLY A 44 4.46 2.51 -6.85
C GLY A 44 5.14 1.16 -6.62
N ILE A 45 6.46 1.13 -6.69
CA ILE A 45 7.28 0.00 -6.25
C ILE A 45 8.30 0.51 -5.24
N TYR A 46 8.26 -0.02 -4.02
CA TYR A 46 9.25 0.29 -2.99
C TYR A 46 9.89 -1.00 -2.44
N ARG A 47 10.97 -0.84 -1.67
CA ARG A 47 11.66 -1.95 -1.01
C ARG A 47 11.27 -2.03 0.46
N THR A 48 10.99 -3.24 0.94
CA THR A 48 10.82 -3.54 2.37
C THR A 48 11.86 -4.55 2.83
N MET A 49 12.20 -4.56 4.12
CA MET A 49 13.06 -5.62 4.67
C MET A 49 12.35 -6.97 4.56
N HIS A 50 13.08 -7.97 4.08
CA HIS A 50 12.61 -9.33 4.06
C HIS A 50 12.81 -9.95 5.46
N LEU A 51 11.76 -10.54 6.02
CA LEU A 51 11.75 -10.97 7.42
C LEU A 51 12.05 -12.46 7.62
N SER A 52 11.88 -13.29 6.59
CA SER A 52 11.94 -14.76 6.71
C SER A 52 13.28 -15.40 6.34
N ASP A 53 14.05 -14.82 5.41
CA ASP A 53 15.34 -15.34 4.93
C ASP A 53 16.46 -14.31 5.13
N THR A 54 17.43 -14.63 5.98
CA THR A 54 18.55 -13.74 6.31
C THR A 54 19.51 -13.49 5.14
N ARG A 55 19.53 -14.34 4.11
CA ARG A 55 20.33 -14.14 2.89
C ARG A 55 19.73 -13.09 1.96
N ARG A 56 18.42 -12.87 2.09
CA ARG A 56 17.65 -11.96 1.26
C ARG A 56 17.41 -10.67 2.05
N LYS A 57 18.04 -9.57 1.63
CA LYS A 57 17.93 -8.31 2.38
C LYS A 57 16.59 -7.60 2.20
N TYR A 58 16.01 -7.66 1.00
CA TYR A 58 14.82 -6.87 0.64
C TYR A 58 13.84 -7.61 -0.26
N ASP A 59 12.57 -7.27 -0.12
CA ASP A 59 11.51 -7.54 -1.10
C ASP A 59 11.08 -6.27 -1.80
N TYR A 60 10.49 -6.43 -2.98
CA TYR A 60 9.81 -5.37 -3.69
C TYR A 60 8.32 -5.49 -3.44
N VAL A 61 7.67 -4.36 -3.20
CA VAL A 61 6.22 -4.29 -2.96
C VAL A 61 5.63 -3.38 -4.04
N LEU A 62 4.65 -3.91 -4.77
CA LEU A 62 3.83 -3.17 -5.72
C LEU A 62 2.63 -2.57 -4.97
N VAL A 63 2.35 -1.29 -5.18
CA VAL A 63 1.23 -0.59 -4.57
C VAL A 63 0.40 0.16 -5.62
N ASP A 64 -0.90 0.26 -5.37
CA ASP A 64 -1.77 1.24 -6.03
C ASP A 64 -1.56 2.60 -5.37
N LEU A 65 -1.10 3.61 -6.09
CA LEU A 65 -0.83 4.92 -5.50
C LEU A 65 -2.08 5.67 -5.06
N PHE A 66 -3.25 5.33 -5.63
CA PHE A 66 -4.51 5.97 -5.24
C PHE A 66 -4.93 5.58 -3.82
N THR A 67 -4.84 4.29 -3.49
CA THR A 67 -5.21 3.79 -2.16
C THR A 67 -4.02 3.69 -1.19
N GLY A 68 -2.80 3.61 -1.71
CA GLY A 68 -1.59 3.29 -0.94
C GLY A 68 -1.53 1.82 -0.50
N ILE A 69 -2.43 0.95 -0.95
CA ILE A 69 -2.51 -0.45 -0.53
C ILE A 69 -1.56 -1.30 -1.36
N ALA A 70 -0.87 -2.25 -0.70
CA ALA A 70 -0.04 -3.24 -1.35
C ALA A 70 -0.87 -4.22 -2.18
N LEU A 71 -0.50 -4.36 -3.45
CA LEU A 71 -1.12 -5.27 -4.41
C LEU A 71 -0.38 -6.60 -4.47
N SER A 72 0.95 -6.56 -4.51
CA SER A 72 1.79 -7.75 -4.63
C SER A 72 3.15 -7.50 -3.97
N THR A 73 3.82 -8.58 -3.56
CA THR A 73 5.17 -8.55 -3.02
C THR A 73 5.98 -9.66 -3.69
N ALA A 74 7.13 -9.30 -4.23
CA ALA A 74 7.96 -10.25 -4.94
C ALA A 74 9.45 -10.03 -4.67
N GLY A 75 10.20 -11.09 -4.87
CA GLY A 75 11.62 -11.06 -4.64
C GLY A 75 12.43 -10.28 -5.69
N ARG A 76 11.86 -10.06 -6.86
CA ARG A 76 12.50 -9.33 -7.95
C ARG A 76 11.50 -8.36 -8.54
N LYS A 77 11.95 -7.13 -8.82
CA LYS A 77 11.11 -6.09 -9.44
C LYS A 77 10.46 -6.57 -10.74
N ILE A 78 11.19 -7.33 -11.56
CA ILE A 78 10.69 -7.82 -12.85
C ILE A 78 9.43 -8.69 -12.70
N ALA A 79 9.32 -9.47 -11.62
CA ALA A 79 8.15 -10.30 -11.38
C ALA A 79 6.88 -9.45 -11.15
N LEU A 80 7.01 -8.34 -10.40
CA LEU A 80 5.91 -7.39 -10.20
C LEU A 80 5.50 -6.71 -11.51
N LEU A 81 6.48 -6.39 -12.36
CA LEU A 81 6.20 -5.75 -13.64
C LEU A 81 5.47 -6.70 -14.59
N SER A 82 5.89 -7.97 -14.66
CA SER A 82 5.19 -9.01 -15.42
C SER A 82 3.76 -9.24 -14.93
N GLU A 83 3.55 -9.26 -13.60
CA GLU A 83 2.20 -9.42 -13.02
C GLU A 83 1.26 -8.28 -13.47
N VAL A 84 1.76 -7.04 -13.53
CA VAL A 84 0.98 -5.88 -13.99
C VAL A 84 0.67 -5.93 -15.49
N THR A 85 1.59 -6.43 -16.31
CA THR A 85 1.37 -6.50 -17.76
C THR A 85 0.45 -7.64 -18.16
N ASP A 86 0.48 -8.75 -17.42
CA ASP A 86 -0.08 -10.02 -17.89
C ASP A 86 -1.42 -10.37 -17.22
N SER A 87 -1.78 -9.72 -16.09
CA SER A 87 -2.89 -10.20 -15.25
C SER A 87 -4.08 -9.24 -15.13
N SER A 88 -5.27 -9.74 -15.47
CA SER A 88 -6.54 -9.12 -15.11
C SER A 88 -6.78 -9.09 -13.60
N GLU A 89 -6.16 -10.01 -12.85
CA GLU A 89 -6.32 -10.16 -11.40
C GLU A 89 -5.87 -8.90 -10.64
N ILE A 90 -4.80 -8.25 -11.08
CA ILE A 90 -4.36 -6.98 -10.47
C ILE A 90 -5.44 -5.90 -10.65
N PHE A 91 -6.05 -5.82 -11.82
CA PHE A 91 -7.09 -4.83 -12.10
C PHE A 91 -8.37 -5.11 -11.31
N GLU A 92 -8.78 -6.38 -11.22
CA GLU A 92 -9.91 -6.81 -10.37
C GLU A 92 -9.67 -6.51 -8.89
N LYS A 93 -8.46 -6.79 -8.41
CA LYS A 93 -8.05 -6.48 -7.03
C LYS A 93 -8.11 -4.98 -6.75
N ILE A 94 -7.65 -4.15 -7.68
CA ILE A 94 -7.72 -2.68 -7.56
C ILE A 94 -9.18 -2.21 -7.55
N ASP A 95 -10.02 -2.71 -8.45
CA ASP A 95 -11.44 -2.36 -8.49
C ASP A 95 -12.15 -2.71 -7.18
N HIS A 96 -11.92 -3.92 -6.67
CA HIS A 96 -12.45 -4.35 -5.37
C HIS A 96 -11.96 -3.46 -4.22
N LEU A 97 -10.64 -3.19 -4.16
CA LEU A 97 -10.05 -2.34 -3.13
C LEU A 97 -10.59 -0.91 -3.17
N ARG A 98 -10.70 -0.32 -4.36
CA ARG A 98 -11.18 1.06 -4.54
C ARG A 98 -12.67 1.20 -4.26
N LYS A 99 -13.49 0.19 -4.58
CA LYS A 99 -14.92 0.15 -4.19
C LYS A 99 -15.07 0.18 -2.68
N ASN A 100 -14.30 -0.65 -1.96
CA ASN A 100 -14.32 -0.70 -0.50
C ASN A 100 -13.67 0.54 0.15
N TRP A 101 -12.71 1.17 -0.53
CA TRP A 101 -12.09 2.42 -0.07
C TRP A 101 -13.09 3.58 -0.07
N LYS A 102 -13.98 3.66 -1.07
CA LYS A 102 -15.01 4.70 -1.10
C LYS A 102 -16.03 4.57 0.03
N THR A 103 -16.32 3.35 0.48
CA THR A 103 -17.26 3.10 1.59
C THR A 103 -16.63 3.22 2.98
N GLY A 104 -15.31 3.10 3.12
CA GLY A 104 -14.61 3.22 4.42
C GLY A 104 -13.73 4.46 4.59
N GLY A 105 -13.29 5.10 3.49
CA GLY A 105 -12.27 6.14 3.47
C GLY A 105 -12.76 7.55 3.78
N GLU A 106 -14.08 7.82 3.70
CA GLU A 106 -14.65 9.11 4.11
C GLU A 106 -14.56 9.33 5.64
N ASN A 107 -14.41 8.26 6.43
CA ASN A 107 -14.24 8.35 7.88
C ASN A 107 -12.80 8.65 8.34
N CYS A 108 -11.83 8.71 7.43
CA CYS A 108 -10.42 8.99 7.78
C CYS A 108 -10.01 10.45 7.58
N ASN A 109 -10.96 11.37 7.37
CA ASN A 109 -10.68 12.77 7.05
C ASN A 109 -11.31 13.78 8.03
N VAL A 110 -11.07 13.65 9.34
CA VAL A 110 -11.36 14.70 10.35
C VAL A 110 -10.40 14.46 11.55
N LYS A 111 -9.40 15.28 11.91
CA LYS A 111 -9.34 16.75 11.99
C LYS A 111 -7.92 17.26 11.72
N GLU A 112 -7.79 18.18 10.79
CA GLU A 112 -6.94 19.35 11.02
C GLU A 112 -7.46 20.07 12.28
N ARG A 113 -6.71 19.97 13.39
CA ARG A 113 -6.73 20.98 14.45
C ARG A 113 -5.33 21.59 14.48
N ILE A 114 -5.09 22.51 13.56
CA ILE A 114 -4.09 23.55 13.81
C ILE A 114 -4.79 24.53 14.75
N ASP A 115 -4.42 24.46 16.03
CA ASP A 115 -4.76 25.49 17.02
C ASP A 115 -4.20 26.84 16.55
N LYS A 116 -5.04 27.63 15.88
CA LYS A 116 -4.92 29.08 15.85
C LYS A 116 -5.86 29.66 16.90
N ARG A 117 -5.42 29.61 18.16
CA ARG A 117 -5.86 30.54 19.21
C ARG A 117 -4.66 30.90 20.06
N ASN A 118 -4.11 32.07 19.76
CA ASN A 118 -3.59 33.04 20.71
C ASN A 118 -3.42 34.37 19.94
N VAL A 119 -4.56 35.03 19.73
CA VAL A 119 -4.69 36.49 19.76
C VAL A 119 -5.63 36.78 20.92
#